data_AF-A0A2E4D0B8-F1
#
_entry.id   AF-A0A2E4D0B8-F1
#
_cell.length_a   1.000
_cell.length_b   1.000
_cell.length_c   1.000
_cell.angle_alpha   90.00
_cell.angle_beta   90.00
_cell.angle_gamma   90.00
#
_symmetry.space_group_name_H-M   'P 1'
#
loop_
_entity.id
_entity.type
_entity.pdbx_description
1 polymer ?
#
loop_
_entity_poly.entity_id
_entity_poly.type
_entity_poly.pdbx_seq_one_letter_code
_entity_poly.pdbx_strand_id
1 'polypeptide(L)'
;GNPEEYSVSFALSMDTSLPGSSLLDEVCNVFNVSKSSLLSGVRSREVVLARQAASILLCGRPNGCKASSSRVLNVKKSAITYSLKKGKEKLKKDSFFKDQVKSIAINHGISLGFAKDDSNPENNGNLTLFEQ
;
A
#
# COMPACT_ATOMS: atom_id res chain seq x y z
N GLY A 1 30.81 -25.24 -32.40
CA GLY A 1 29.60 -24.44 -32.61
C GLY A 1 28.99 -24.18 -31.26
N ASN A 2 28.93 -22.91 -30.85
CA ASN A 2 28.40 -22.49 -29.57
C ASN A 2 26.91 -22.21 -29.76
N PRO A 3 25.97 -22.93 -29.12
CA PRO A 3 24.56 -22.59 -29.21
C PRO A 3 24.28 -21.49 -28.20
N GLU A 4 24.21 -20.27 -28.72
CA GLU A 4 23.83 -19.08 -28.00
C GLU A 4 22.49 -19.26 -27.27
N GLU A 5 22.51 -18.84 -26.01
CA GLU A 5 21.48 -17.99 -25.40
C GLU A 5 20.05 -18.25 -25.86
N TYR A 6 19.40 -19.24 -25.24
CA TYR A 6 17.97 -19.16 -24.99
C TYR A 6 17.69 -18.06 -23.95
N SER A 7 17.95 -16.81 -24.34
CA SER A 7 17.30 -15.65 -23.75
C SER A 7 15.84 -15.75 -24.14
N VAL A 8 15.06 -16.42 -23.30
CA VAL A 8 13.61 -16.34 -23.33
C VAL A 8 13.27 -14.90 -22.94
N SER A 9 13.36 -14.02 -23.92
CA SER A 9 12.72 -12.71 -23.92
C SER A 9 11.23 -13.00 -23.85
N PHE A 10 10.75 -13.29 -22.64
CA PHE A 10 9.33 -13.28 -22.32
C PHE A 10 8.88 -11.88 -22.66
N ALA A 11 8.30 -11.78 -23.86
CA ALA A 11 7.87 -10.55 -24.45
C ALA A 11 7.15 -9.73 -23.38
N LEU A 12 7.74 -8.58 -23.07
CA LEU A 12 7.03 -7.40 -22.58
C LEU A 12 5.97 -7.07 -23.64
N SER A 13 4.93 -7.90 -23.70
CA SER A 13 3.70 -7.56 -24.38
C SER A 13 3.16 -6.37 -23.60
N MET A 14 3.31 -5.20 -24.20
CA MET A 14 2.75 -3.93 -23.76
C MET A 14 1.22 -4.00 -23.82
N ASP A 15 0.65 -4.81 -22.96
CA ASP A 15 -0.74 -4.74 -22.56
C ASP A 15 -0.76 -4.57 -21.03
N THR A 16 -0.19 -3.45 -20.57
CA THR A 16 -0.08 -3.12 -19.15
C THR A 16 -1.37 -2.54 -18.59
N SER A 17 -2.53 -2.89 -19.15
CA SER A 17 -3.83 -2.59 -18.55
C SER A 17 -4.19 -3.57 -17.42
N LEU A 18 -3.19 -4.13 -16.71
CA LEU A 18 -3.45 -4.73 -15.42
C LEU A 18 -4.13 -3.66 -14.56
N PRO A 19 -5.29 -3.92 -13.95
CA PRO A 19 -6.06 -2.89 -13.27
C PRO A 19 -5.26 -2.18 -12.16
N GLY A 20 -4.12 -2.71 -11.69
CA GLY A 20 -3.23 -2.08 -10.72
C GLY A 20 -1.89 -1.56 -11.24
N SER A 21 -1.59 -1.56 -12.54
CA SER A 21 -0.26 -1.18 -13.06
C SER A 21 0.11 0.26 -12.70
N SER A 22 -0.73 1.23 -13.09
CA SER A 22 -0.53 2.66 -12.80
C SER A 22 -0.51 2.96 -11.30
N LEU A 23 -1.33 2.25 -10.52
CA LEU A 23 -1.36 2.36 -9.07
C LEU A 23 -0.07 1.88 -8.40
N LEU A 24 0.47 0.75 -8.86
CA LEU A 24 1.74 0.26 -8.34
C LEU A 24 2.90 1.18 -8.75
N ASP A 25 2.86 1.77 -9.94
CA ASP A 25 3.88 2.71 -10.40
C ASP A 25 3.88 3.97 -9.52
N GLU A 26 2.70 4.49 -9.17
CA GLU A 26 2.60 5.64 -8.26
C GLU A 26 3.05 5.30 -6.84
N VAL A 27 2.67 4.13 -6.30
CA VAL A 27 3.19 3.65 -5.01
C VAL A 27 4.71 3.53 -5.05
N CYS A 28 5.27 2.95 -6.11
CA CYS A 28 6.71 2.84 -6.29
C CYS A 28 7.40 4.21 -6.28
N ASN A 29 6.83 5.20 -6.97
CA ASN A 29 7.35 6.56 -7.00
C ASN A 29 7.31 7.23 -5.60
N VAL A 30 6.17 7.19 -4.92
CA VAL A 30 5.99 7.84 -3.60
C VAL A 30 6.89 7.23 -2.51
N PHE A 31 7.11 5.92 -2.56
CA PHE A 31 7.95 5.22 -1.57
C PHE A 31 9.40 5.04 -2.02
N ASN A 32 9.78 5.56 -3.20
CA ASN A 32 11.10 5.44 -3.80
C ASN A 32 11.59 3.98 -3.89
N VAL A 33 10.73 3.08 -4.36
CA VAL A 33 11.04 1.66 -4.53
C VAL A 33 10.82 1.21 -5.97
N SER A 34 11.67 0.32 -6.47
CA SER A 34 11.44 -0.27 -7.80
C SER A 34 10.26 -1.25 -7.78
N LYS A 35 9.55 -1.35 -8.89
CA LYS A 35 8.46 -2.33 -9.09
C LYS A 35 8.93 -3.77 -8.90
N SER A 36 10.14 -4.08 -9.37
CA SER A 36 10.78 -5.38 -9.15
C SER A 36 10.95 -5.68 -7.66
N SER A 37 11.42 -4.69 -6.87
CA SER A 37 11.57 -4.86 -5.41
C SER A 37 10.23 -5.04 -4.71
N LEU A 38 9.21 -4.27 -5.13
CA LEU A 38 7.85 -4.35 -4.58
C LEU A 38 7.25 -5.75 -4.76
N LEU A 39 7.41 -6.34 -5.96
CA LEU A 39 6.87 -7.65 -6.34
C LEU A 39 7.76 -8.84 -5.90
N SER A 40 8.97 -8.56 -5.42
CA SER A 40 9.90 -9.58 -4.93
C SER A 40 9.61 -10.01 -3.48
N GLY A 41 10.41 -10.94 -2.96
CA GLY A 41 10.41 -11.34 -1.54
C GLY A 41 11.20 -10.40 -0.61
N VAL A 42 11.80 -9.31 -1.11
CA VAL A 42 12.66 -8.39 -0.33
C VAL A 42 11.93 -7.78 0.86
N ARG A 43 12.60 -7.55 1.98
CA ARG A 43 11.95 -7.05 3.23
C ARG A 43 12.60 -5.78 3.79
N SER A 44 13.20 -4.95 2.94
CA SER A 44 13.64 -3.62 3.36
C SER A 44 12.44 -2.81 3.86
N ARG A 45 12.70 -1.88 4.79
CA ARG A 45 11.65 -1.10 5.45
C ARG A 45 10.75 -0.38 4.44
N GLU A 46 11.34 0.27 3.45
CA GLU A 46 10.64 1.01 2.40
C GLU A 46 9.74 0.09 1.56
N VAL A 47 10.28 -1.06 1.14
CA VAL A 47 9.52 -2.05 0.36
C VAL A 47 8.35 -2.64 1.16
N VAL A 48 8.54 -2.87 2.46
CA VAL A 48 7.46 -3.35 3.33
C VAL A 48 6.36 -2.28 3.46
N LEU A 49 6.73 -1.01 3.64
CA LEU A 49 5.77 0.09 3.70
C LEU A 49 5.01 0.25 2.38
N ALA A 50 5.73 0.21 1.26
CA ALA A 50 5.13 0.28 -0.07
C ALA A 50 4.15 -0.88 -0.31
N ARG A 51 4.46 -2.12 0.11
CA ARG A 51 3.51 -3.25 0.02
C ARG A 51 2.30 -3.08 0.92
N GLN A 52 2.48 -2.52 2.11
CA GLN A 52 1.36 -2.23 3.01
C GLN A 52 0.41 -1.19 2.39
N ALA A 53 0.98 -0.10 1.84
CA ALA A 53 0.24 0.92 1.11
C ALA A 53 -0.50 0.33 -0.11
N ALA A 54 0.22 -0.39 -0.99
CA ALA A 54 -0.37 -1.04 -2.14
C ALA A 54 -1.48 -2.03 -1.74
N SER A 55 -1.30 -2.80 -0.66
CA SER A 55 -2.33 -3.72 -0.17
C SER A 55 -3.61 -3.00 0.25
N ILE A 56 -3.48 -1.87 0.96
CA ILE A 56 -4.62 -1.03 1.37
C ILE A 56 -5.34 -0.50 0.14
N LEU A 57 -4.60 0.11 -0.78
CA LEU A 57 -5.15 0.75 -1.98
C LEU A 57 -5.84 -0.27 -2.89
N LEU A 58 -5.18 -1.38 -3.20
CA LEU A 58 -5.75 -2.43 -4.06
C LEU A 58 -7.01 -3.06 -3.47
N CYS A 59 -7.07 -3.26 -2.15
CA CYS A 59 -8.26 -3.80 -1.49
C CYS A 59 -9.34 -2.74 -1.23
N GLY A 60 -9.01 -1.45 -1.25
CA GLY A 60 -9.94 -0.35 -1.04
C GLY A 60 -10.73 0.04 -2.30
N ARG A 61 -10.41 -0.55 -3.46
CA ARG A 61 -11.14 -0.29 -4.70
C ARG A 61 -12.53 -0.92 -4.67
N PRO A 62 -13.50 -0.42 -5.47
CA PRO A 62 -14.85 -0.98 -5.54
C PRO A 62 -14.88 -2.50 -5.78
N ASN A 63 -13.95 -3.01 -6.60
CA ASN A 63 -13.79 -4.44 -6.91
C ASN A 63 -12.51 -5.05 -6.29
N GLY A 64 -11.95 -4.37 -5.29
CA GLY A 64 -10.73 -4.77 -4.61
C GLY A 64 -10.98 -5.96 -3.69
N CYS A 65 -10.17 -7.03 -3.81
CA CYS A 65 -10.25 -8.15 -2.89
C CYS A 65 -8.86 -8.72 -2.60
N LYS A 66 -8.72 -9.43 -1.48
CA LYS A 66 -7.42 -10.00 -1.08
C LYS A 66 -6.83 -10.94 -2.13
N ALA A 67 -7.68 -11.63 -2.90
CA ALA A 67 -7.24 -12.56 -3.94
C ALA A 67 -6.71 -11.83 -5.18
N SER A 68 -7.37 -10.76 -5.64
CA SER A 68 -6.86 -9.95 -6.75
C SER A 68 -5.59 -9.20 -6.34
N SER A 69 -5.54 -8.62 -5.15
CA SER A 69 -4.34 -7.96 -4.62
C SER A 69 -3.16 -8.91 -4.46
N SER A 70 -3.41 -10.14 -4.02
CA SER A 70 -2.39 -11.21 -3.89
C SER A 70 -1.76 -11.55 -5.26
N ARG A 71 -2.58 -11.62 -6.32
CA ARG A 71 -2.09 -11.82 -7.69
C ARG A 71 -1.29 -10.62 -8.20
N VAL A 72 -1.81 -9.40 -8.01
CA VAL A 72 -1.16 -8.16 -8.45
C VAL A 72 0.20 -7.94 -7.77
N LEU A 73 0.31 -8.25 -6.48
CA LEU A 73 1.56 -8.07 -5.71
C LEU A 73 2.47 -9.30 -5.72
N ASN A 74 2.09 -10.39 -6.39
CA ASN A 74 2.82 -11.66 -6.40
C ASN A 74 3.19 -12.19 -4.99
N VAL A 75 2.26 -12.09 -4.04
CA VAL A 75 2.46 -12.55 -2.65
C VAL A 75 1.31 -13.45 -2.20
N LYS A 76 1.55 -14.30 -1.20
CA LYS A 76 0.49 -15.13 -0.59
C LYS A 76 -0.65 -14.28 -0.03
N LYS A 77 -1.90 -14.76 -0.12
CA LYS A 77 -3.10 -14.11 0.44
C LYS A 77 -2.99 -13.83 1.96
N SER A 78 -2.26 -14.66 2.70
CA SER A 78 -1.96 -14.43 4.13
C SER A 78 -1.06 -13.21 4.33
N ALA A 79 -0.06 -13.00 3.46
CA ALA A 79 0.80 -11.83 3.48
C ALA A 79 0.03 -10.53 3.18
N ILE A 80 -0.96 -10.58 2.27
CA ILE A 80 -1.89 -9.45 2.04
C ILE A 80 -2.70 -9.15 3.31
N THR A 81 -3.22 -10.18 3.98
CA THR A 81 -3.99 -10.00 5.22
C THR A 81 -3.15 -9.36 6.32
N TYR A 82 -1.91 -9.81 6.48
CA TYR A 82 -0.96 -9.21 7.42
C TYR A 82 -0.63 -7.76 7.05
N SER A 83 -0.34 -7.50 5.78
CA SER A 83 0.00 -6.16 5.27
C SER A 83 -1.14 -5.18 5.42
N LEU A 84 -2.39 -5.61 5.23
CA LEU A 84 -3.58 -4.81 5.51
C LEU A 84 -3.70 -4.46 6.99
N LYS A 85 -3.51 -5.45 7.89
CA LYS A 85 -3.57 -5.21 9.34
C LYS A 85 -2.51 -4.18 9.76
N LYS A 86 -1.26 -4.41 9.36
CA LYS A 86 -0.15 -3.51 9.68
C LYS A 86 -0.25 -2.15 9.03
N GLY A 87 -0.65 -2.09 7.77
CA GLY A 87 -0.89 -0.83 7.08
C GLY A 87 -1.98 0.00 7.77
N LYS A 88 -3.10 -0.62 8.18
CA LYS A 88 -4.16 0.08 8.92
C LYS A 88 -3.70 0.56 10.29
N GLU A 89 -2.93 -0.24 11.03
CA GLU A 89 -2.30 0.19 12.29
C GLU A 89 -1.36 1.39 12.05
N LYS A 90 -0.62 1.37 10.93
CA LYS A 90 0.34 2.41 10.55
C LYS A 90 -0.37 3.71 10.15
N LEU A 91 -1.45 3.66 9.37
CA LEU A 91 -2.29 4.81 9.02
C LEU A 91 -2.79 5.60 10.24
N LYS A 92 -2.97 4.94 11.39
CA LYS A 92 -3.39 5.59 12.64
C LYS A 92 -2.25 6.24 13.41
N LYS A 93 -1.01 5.76 13.23
CA LYS A 93 0.15 6.15 14.05
C LYS A 93 1.13 7.08 13.33
N ASP A 94 1.07 7.10 12.00
CA ASP A 94 2.06 7.74 11.15
C ASP A 94 1.34 8.63 10.14
N SER A 95 1.31 9.94 10.42
CA SER A 95 0.65 10.94 9.58
C SER A 95 1.30 11.03 8.20
N PHE A 96 2.63 10.93 8.12
CA PHE A 96 3.34 10.94 6.85
C PHE A 96 2.93 9.76 5.96
N PHE A 97 2.88 8.55 6.52
CA PHE A 97 2.38 7.38 5.80
C PHE A 97 0.91 7.56 5.38
N LYS A 98 0.07 8.14 6.25
CA LYS A 98 -1.35 8.42 5.97
C LYS A 98 -1.50 9.39 4.80
N ASP A 99 -0.73 10.47 4.77
CA ASP A 99 -0.79 11.48 3.72
C ASP A 99 -0.33 10.93 2.37
N GLN A 100 0.75 10.14 2.37
CA GLN A 100 1.21 9.42 1.17
C GLN A 100 0.14 8.49 0.60
N VAL A 101 -0.47 7.64 1.43
CA VAL A 101 -1.53 6.71 0.99
C VAL A 101 -2.78 7.46 0.55
N LYS A 102 -3.14 8.55 1.23
CA LYS A 102 -4.29 9.39 0.89
C LYS A 102 -4.11 10.10 -0.45
N SER A 103 -2.91 10.63 -0.72
CA SER A 103 -2.57 11.26 -1.99
C SER A 103 -2.78 10.30 -3.16
N ILE A 104 -2.25 9.07 -3.07
CA ILE A 104 -2.42 8.05 -4.10
C ILE A 104 -3.89 7.64 -4.24
N ALA A 105 -4.61 7.51 -3.11
CA ALA A 105 -6.03 7.15 -3.13
C ALA A 105 -6.88 8.19 -3.89
N ILE A 106 -6.63 9.49 -3.68
CA ILE A 106 -7.31 10.58 -4.38
C ILE A 106 -7.05 10.51 -5.89
N ASN A 107 -5.79 10.33 -6.28
CA ASN A 107 -5.39 10.27 -7.69
C ASN A 107 -6.05 9.11 -8.45
N HIS A 108 -6.38 8.02 -7.74
CA HIS A 108 -7.04 6.84 -8.32
C HIS A 108 -8.54 6.73 -8.00
N GLY A 109 -9.16 7.75 -7.41
CA GLY A 109 -10.59 7.73 -7.05
C GLY A 109 -10.96 6.64 -6.04
N ILE A 110 -10.04 6.26 -5.17
CA ILE A 110 -10.22 5.20 -4.16
C ILE A 110 -10.77 5.82 -2.89
N SER A 111 -12.01 5.49 -2.55
CA SER A 111 -12.61 5.88 -1.28
C SER A 111 -12.12 4.97 -0.17
N LEU A 112 -10.99 5.32 0.43
CA LEU A 112 -10.58 4.75 1.70
C LEU A 112 -11.39 5.45 2.80
N GLY A 113 -12.12 4.68 3.60
CA GLY A 113 -12.82 5.17 4.79
C GLY A 113 -11.84 5.63 5.85
N PHE A 114 -11.11 6.71 5.57
CA PHE A 114 -10.39 7.52 6.55
C PHE A 114 -11.44 8.29 7.34
N ALA A 115 -12.27 7.58 8.09
CA ALA A 115 -13.14 8.21 9.06
C ALA A 115 -12.27 9.11 9.95
N LYS A 116 -12.71 10.36 10.11
CA LYS A 116 -12.11 11.36 10.98
C LYS A 116 -11.99 10.80 12.40
N ASP A 117 -10.84 10.23 12.74
CA ASP A 117 -10.32 10.22 14.10
C ASP A 117 -9.37 11.43 14.28
N ASP A 118 -9.71 12.58 13.65
CA ASP A 118 -9.14 13.89 13.97
C ASP A 118 -10.01 14.58 15.05
N SER A 119 -10.43 13.82 16.06
CA SER A 119 -10.95 14.38 17.32
C SER A 119 -9.99 13.97 18.45
N ASN A 120 -8.97 14.80 18.60
CA ASN A 120 -8.40 15.27 19.86
C ASN A 120 -8.47 14.32 21.08
N PRO A 121 -7.36 13.76 21.58
CA PRO A 121 -7.33 13.16 22.93
C PRO A 121 -7.26 14.20 24.06
N GLU A 122 -7.30 15.51 23.81
CA GLU A 122 -7.49 16.52 24.87
C GLU A 122 -8.96 16.59 25.31
N ASN A 123 -9.47 15.52 25.90
CA ASN A 123 -10.58 15.63 26.84
C ASN A 123 -10.56 14.46 27.83
N ASN A 124 -9.54 14.43 28.67
CA ASN A 124 -9.65 13.80 29.98
C ASN A 124 -9.62 14.92 31.03
N GLY A 125 -10.81 15.36 31.41
CA GLY A 125 -11.10 15.81 32.76
C GLY A 125 -10.51 17.16 33.13
N ASN A 126 -11.21 18.21 32.71
CA ASN A 126 -11.29 19.42 33.51
C ASN A 126 -11.84 19.04 34.90
N LEU A 127 -10.97 19.01 35.92
CA LEU A 127 -11.36 18.99 37.33
C LEU A 127 -10.72 20.23 37.97
N THR A 128 -11.28 21.39 37.64
CA THR A 128 -11.16 22.57 38.49
C THR A 128 -12.16 22.41 39.63
N LEU A 129 -11.69 22.24 40.88
CA LEU A 129 -12.44 22.73 42.03
C LEU A 129 -11.52 22.97 43.25
N PHE A 130 -11.12 24.25 43.35
CA PHE A 130 -10.92 25.10 44.53
C PHE A 130 -9.97 24.73 45.69
N GLU A 131 -9.22 25.79 46.03
CA GLU A 131 -8.56 26.11 47.30
C GLU A 131 -9.40 25.80 48.55
N GLN A 132 -8.78 25.20 49.57
CA GLN A 132 -8.46 25.80 50.88
C GLN A 132 -7.67 24.82 51.76
#